data_AF-A0A267EVR7-F1
#
_entry.id   AF-A0A267EVR7-F1
#
_cell.length_a   1.000
_cell.length_b   1.000
_cell.length_c   1.000
_cell.angle_alpha   90.00
_cell.angle_beta   90.00
_cell.angle_gamma   90.00
#
_symmetry.space_group_name_H-M   'P 1'
#
loop_
_entity.id
_entity.type
_entity.pdbx_description
1 polymer ?
#
loop_
_entity_poly.entity_id
_entity_poly.type
_entity_poly.pdbx_seq_one_letter_code
_entity_poly.pdbx_strand_id
1 'polypeptide(L)'
;MAFNGGSVWMKCTWALITIGFVVWLAASEVRSATTLGSDSTEKALQAFLIIGIVTYFAGVLLTFLYLFVDETAGNKIVLIVDLVVVFIAGLSAIVALGIGQAVNFSDRLAYSSICAIVSGVFCILELVGGGKASGGAGGNT
;
A
#
# COMPACT_ATOMS: atom_id res chain seq x y z
N MET A 1 -15.65 13.02 -12.40
CA MET A 1 -16.75 12.90 -11.41
C MET A 1 -16.56 11.74 -10.43
N ALA A 2 -15.76 10.71 -10.74
CA ALA A 2 -15.50 9.56 -9.84
C ALA A 2 -14.83 9.92 -8.49
N PHE A 3 -13.87 10.84 -8.47
CA PHE A 3 -13.14 11.19 -7.23
C PHE A 3 -13.97 11.98 -6.19
N ASN A 4 -15.11 12.57 -6.59
CA ASN A 4 -15.94 13.37 -5.68
C ASN A 4 -16.93 12.51 -4.88
N GLY A 5 -17.33 11.34 -5.41
CA GLY A 5 -18.28 10.42 -4.77
C GLY A 5 -17.65 9.30 -3.93
N GLY A 6 -16.33 9.12 -3.97
CA GLY A 6 -15.63 8.12 -3.15
C GLY A 6 -15.60 8.49 -1.67
N SER A 7 -15.54 7.48 -0.79
CA SER A 7 -15.37 7.68 0.65
C SER A 7 -14.06 8.38 0.98
N VAL A 8 -14.08 9.22 2.02
CA VAL A 8 -12.89 9.94 2.51
C VAL A 8 -11.79 8.96 2.91
N TRP A 9 -12.15 7.82 3.50
CA TRP A 9 -11.17 6.81 3.93
C TRP A 9 -10.40 6.24 2.74
N MET A 10 -11.11 5.90 1.65
CA MET A 10 -10.47 5.36 0.45
C MET A 10 -9.58 6.39 -0.26
N LYS A 11 -9.94 7.69 -0.22
CA LYS A 11 -9.06 8.76 -0.72
C LYS A 11 -7.79 8.88 0.11
N CYS A 12 -7.91 8.78 1.43
CA CYS A 12 -6.77 8.79 2.35
C CYS A 12 -5.88 7.55 2.15
N THR A 13 -6.47 6.36 1.98
CA THR A 13 -5.75 5.13 1.58
C THR A 13 -4.93 5.38 0.32
N TRP A 14 -5.58 5.86 -0.75
CA TRP A 14 -4.92 6.08 -2.04
C TRP A 14 -3.76 7.08 -1.95
N ALA A 15 -3.94 8.18 -1.21
CA ALA A 15 -2.88 9.15 -1.01
C ALA A 15 -1.69 8.54 -0.24
N LEU A 16 -1.96 7.82 0.85
CA LEU A 16 -0.91 7.25 1.69
C LEU A 16 -0.18 6.09 1.04
N ILE A 17 -0.87 5.18 0.34
CA ILE A 17 -0.23 4.07 -0.36
C ILE A 17 0.67 4.59 -1.49
N THR A 18 0.25 5.66 -2.18
CA THR A 18 1.04 6.31 -3.23
C THR A 18 2.27 7.01 -2.66
N ILE A 19 2.13 7.77 -1.58
CA ILE A 19 3.26 8.39 -0.88
C ILE A 19 4.23 7.32 -0.37
N GLY A 20 3.70 6.27 0.26
CA GLY A 20 4.48 5.14 0.76
C GLY A 20 5.28 4.44 -0.34
N PHE A 21 4.68 4.27 -1.53
CA PHE A 21 5.34 3.72 -2.71
C PHE A 21 6.46 4.61 -3.24
N VAL A 22 6.22 5.93 -3.37
CA VAL A 22 7.27 6.87 -3.82
C VAL A 22 8.45 6.88 -2.86
N VAL A 23 8.19 6.89 -1.55
CA VAL A 23 9.23 6.82 -0.52
C VAL A 23 9.98 5.48 -0.58
N TRP A 24 9.27 4.38 -0.86
CA TRP A 24 9.89 3.08 -1.06
C TRP A 24 10.87 3.09 -2.23
N LEU A 25 10.44 3.58 -3.40
CA LEU A 25 11.30 3.69 -4.58
C LEU A 25 12.55 4.52 -4.28
N ALA A 26 12.36 5.69 -3.67
CA ALA A 26 13.46 6.56 -3.26
C ALA A 26 14.41 5.92 -2.23
N ALA A 27 13.94 4.99 -1.40
CA ALA A 27 14.79 4.23 -0.48
C ALA A 27 15.53 3.08 -1.20
N SER A 28 14.90 2.45 -2.19
CA SER A 28 15.47 1.35 -2.96
C SER A 28 16.56 1.81 -3.94
N GLU A 29 16.42 2.97 -4.58
CA GLU A 29 17.43 3.54 -5.51
C GLU A 29 18.74 3.86 -4.79
N VAL A 30 18.68 4.41 -3.57
CA VAL A 30 19.85 4.74 -2.75
C VAL A 30 20.67 3.47 -2.43
N ARG A 31 20.03 2.31 -2.34
CA ARG A 31 20.69 1.03 -2.06
C ARG A 31 21.39 0.43 -3.27
N SER A 32 20.86 0.62 -4.48
CA SER A 32 21.51 0.14 -5.70
C SER A 32 22.91 0.73 -5.92
N ALA A 33 23.25 1.81 -5.20
CA ALA A 33 24.56 2.46 -5.20
C ALA A 33 25.52 1.99 -4.08
N THR A 34 25.06 1.20 -3.10
CA THR A 34 25.86 0.83 -1.91
C THR A 34 25.92 -0.69 -1.72
N THR A 35 26.77 -1.36 -2.51
CA THR A 35 27.07 -2.80 -2.44
C THR A 35 28.15 -3.07 -1.39
N LEU A 36 27.77 -3.50 -0.18
CA LEU A 36 28.71 -4.11 0.77
C LEU A 36 28.04 -5.20 1.60
N GLY A 37 28.41 -6.46 1.33
CA GLY A 37 28.44 -7.54 2.32
C GLY A 37 27.63 -8.81 1.97
N SER A 38 28.31 -9.96 2.00
CA SER A 38 27.79 -11.34 1.99
C SER A 38 26.66 -11.65 1.00
N ASP A 39 27.00 -12.38 -0.05
CA ASP A 39 26.15 -12.73 -1.20
C ASP A 39 24.74 -13.25 -0.84
N SER A 40 24.56 -13.94 0.30
CA SER A 40 23.25 -14.46 0.73
C SER A 40 22.33 -13.43 1.40
N THR A 41 22.88 -12.54 2.23
CA THR A 41 22.10 -11.50 2.95
C THR A 41 21.66 -10.41 1.98
N GLU A 42 22.52 -10.07 1.03
CA GLU A 42 22.23 -9.11 -0.04
C GLU A 42 21.12 -9.63 -0.97
N LYS A 43 21.18 -10.90 -1.37
CA LYS A 43 20.12 -11.56 -2.16
C LYS A 43 18.78 -11.61 -1.42
N ALA A 44 18.79 -11.97 -0.14
CA ALA A 44 17.57 -12.02 0.66
C ALA A 44 16.91 -10.64 0.78
N LEU A 45 17.72 -9.61 1.07
CA LEU A 45 17.21 -8.25 1.12
C LEU A 45 16.68 -7.77 -0.24
N GLN A 46 17.42 -8.02 -1.33
CA GLN A 46 16.99 -7.64 -2.68
C GLN A 46 15.64 -8.28 -3.02
N ALA A 47 15.44 -9.55 -2.64
CA ALA A 47 14.15 -10.21 -2.80
C ALA A 47 13.03 -9.49 -2.03
N PHE A 48 13.25 -9.10 -0.77
CA PHE A 48 12.27 -8.33 0.00
C PHE A 48 12.00 -6.93 -0.58
N LEU A 49 13.03 -6.28 -1.13
CA LEU A 49 12.86 -5.00 -1.82
C LEU A 49 11.98 -5.14 -3.06
N ILE A 50 12.20 -6.19 -3.87
CA ILE A 50 11.38 -6.48 -5.06
C ILE A 50 9.95 -6.85 -4.66
N ILE A 51 9.77 -7.72 -3.67
CA ILE A 51 8.44 -8.09 -3.14
C ILE A 51 7.70 -6.83 -2.68
N GLY A 52 8.37 -5.93 -1.96
CA GLY A 52 7.78 -4.66 -1.55
C GLY A 52 7.37 -3.76 -2.71
N ILE A 53 8.21 -3.60 -3.74
CA ILE A 53 7.86 -2.84 -4.96
C ILE A 53 6.61 -3.41 -5.62
N VAL A 54 6.60 -4.73 -5.86
CA VAL A 54 5.50 -5.40 -6.55
C VAL A 54 4.19 -5.29 -5.77
N THR A 55 4.25 -5.48 -4.45
CA THR A 55 3.08 -5.42 -3.58
C THR A 55 2.57 -3.99 -3.39
N TYR A 56 3.46 -3.00 -3.25
CA TYR A 56 3.05 -1.59 -3.26
C TYR A 56 2.37 -1.19 -4.56
N PHE A 57 2.96 -1.57 -5.70
CA PHE A 57 2.41 -1.24 -7.02
C PHE A 57 1.03 -1.89 -7.21
N ALA A 58 0.89 -3.15 -6.81
CA ALA A 58 -0.38 -3.86 -6.83
C ALA A 58 -1.43 -3.19 -5.93
N GLY A 59 -1.05 -2.75 -4.73
CA GLY A 59 -1.94 -2.01 -3.82
C GLY A 59 -2.39 -0.68 -4.42
N VAL A 60 -1.47 0.13 -4.94
CA VAL A 60 -1.80 1.40 -5.63
C VAL A 60 -2.78 1.16 -6.78
N LEU A 61 -2.56 0.11 -7.59
CA LEU A 61 -3.45 -0.26 -8.68
C LEU A 61 -4.83 -0.70 -8.19
N LEU A 62 -4.90 -1.54 -7.15
CA LEU A 62 -6.15 -2.03 -6.59
C LEU A 62 -6.97 -0.89 -5.98
N THR A 63 -6.35 -0.01 -5.20
CA THR A 63 -7.00 1.18 -4.66
C THR A 63 -7.45 2.13 -5.79
N PHE A 64 -6.66 2.27 -6.86
CA PHE A 64 -7.05 3.05 -8.05
C PHE A 64 -8.27 2.43 -8.74
N LEU A 65 -8.25 1.12 -9.01
CA LEU A 65 -9.39 0.43 -9.62
C LEU A 65 -10.65 0.65 -8.77
N TYR A 66 -10.54 0.47 -7.46
CA TYR A 66 -11.66 0.68 -6.53
C TYR A 66 -12.25 2.10 -6.60
N LEU A 67 -11.40 3.13 -6.69
CA LEU A 67 -11.83 4.53 -6.69
C LEU A 67 -12.34 5.04 -8.04
N PHE A 68 -11.79 4.53 -9.14
CA PHE A 68 -11.97 5.12 -10.46
C PHE A 68 -12.71 4.21 -11.45
N VAL A 69 -12.83 2.91 -11.16
CA VAL A 69 -13.56 1.94 -11.98
C VAL A 69 -14.86 1.57 -11.25
N ASP A 70 -15.98 2.14 -11.71
CA ASP A 70 -17.31 1.99 -11.12
C ASP A 70 -17.72 0.51 -10.95
N GLU A 71 -17.26 -0.40 -11.81
CA GLU A 71 -17.53 -1.85 -11.72
C GLU A 71 -17.00 -2.50 -10.43
N THR A 72 -16.00 -1.89 -9.79
CA THR A 72 -15.39 -2.43 -8.56
C THR A 72 -15.82 -1.68 -7.29
N ALA A 73 -16.53 -0.55 -7.45
CA ALA A 73 -16.93 0.31 -6.34
C ALA A 73 -17.94 -0.40 -5.41
N GLY A 74 -17.53 -0.65 -4.17
CA GLY A 74 -18.34 -1.38 -3.18
C GLY A 74 -18.09 -2.89 -3.13
N ASN A 75 -17.18 -3.43 -3.97
CA ASN A 75 -16.79 -4.83 -3.89
C ASN A 75 -15.85 -5.06 -2.69
N LYS A 76 -16.38 -5.68 -1.63
CA LYS A 76 -15.63 -5.98 -0.41
C LYS A 76 -14.46 -6.94 -0.64
N ILE A 77 -14.56 -7.83 -1.62
CA ILE A 77 -13.49 -8.80 -1.93
C ILE A 77 -12.25 -8.07 -2.44
N VAL A 78 -12.44 -7.11 -3.36
CA VAL A 78 -11.34 -6.30 -3.91
C VAL A 78 -10.66 -5.50 -2.79
N LEU A 79 -11.44 -4.93 -1.88
CA LEU A 79 -10.96 -4.20 -0.70
C LEU A 79 -10.16 -5.10 0.27
N ILE A 80 -10.60 -6.34 0.50
CA ILE A 80 -9.87 -7.31 1.34
C ILE A 80 -8.57 -7.73 0.67
N VAL A 81 -8.59 -7.97 -0.65
CA VAL A 81 -7.37 -8.30 -1.41
C VAL A 81 -6.39 -7.13 -1.35
N ASP A 82 -6.86 -5.89 -1.54
CA ASP A 82 -6.04 -4.68 -1.41
C ASP A 82 -5.42 -4.59 -0.01
N LEU A 83 -6.23 -4.77 1.05
CA LEU A 83 -5.75 -4.79 2.43
C LEU A 83 -4.60 -5.79 2.63
N VAL A 84 -4.76 -7.03 2.16
CA VAL A 84 -3.72 -8.07 2.28
C VAL A 84 -2.44 -7.65 1.56
N VAL A 85 -2.57 -7.12 0.35
CA VAL A 85 -1.44 -6.66 -0.47
C VAL A 85 -0.67 -5.51 0.22
N VAL A 86 -1.40 -4.54 0.78
CA VAL A 86 -0.81 -3.41 1.52
C VAL A 86 -0.09 -3.88 2.79
N PHE A 87 -0.62 -4.87 3.52
CA PHE A 87 0.08 -5.45 4.66
C PHE A 87 1.34 -6.19 4.27
N ILE A 88 1.34 -6.94 3.16
CA ILE A 88 2.56 -7.61 2.67
C ILE A 88 3.63 -6.56 2.32
N ALA A 89 3.23 -5.45 1.71
CA ALA A 89 4.13 -4.33 1.42
C ALA A 89 4.74 -3.75 2.71
N GLY A 90 3.93 -3.47 3.72
CA GLY A 90 4.40 -2.99 5.03
C GLY A 90 5.31 -3.99 5.76
N LEU A 91 4.98 -5.29 5.74
CA LEU A 91 5.81 -6.34 6.35
C LEU A 91 7.15 -6.50 5.63
N SER A 92 7.14 -6.44 4.30
CA SER A 92 8.38 -6.49 3.51
C SER A 92 9.32 -5.33 3.87
N ALA A 93 8.76 -4.16 4.19
CA ALA A 93 9.50 -3.00 4.71
C ALA A 93 10.22 -3.32 6.01
N ILE A 94 9.48 -3.89 6.95
CA ILE A 94 9.95 -4.19 8.31
C ILE A 94 11.04 -5.26 8.25
N VAL A 95 10.86 -6.29 7.41
CA VAL A 95 11.88 -7.32 7.21
C VAL A 95 13.12 -6.74 6.51
N ALA A 96 12.94 -5.91 5.48
CA ALA A 96 14.05 -5.22 4.82
C ALA A 96 14.80 -4.29 5.77
N LEU A 97 14.10 -3.62 6.69
CA LEU A 97 14.69 -2.85 7.79
C LEU A 97 15.44 -3.76 8.76
N GLY A 98 14.85 -4.88 9.19
CA GLY A 98 15.49 -5.81 10.14
C GLY A 98 16.80 -6.38 9.60
N ILE A 99 16.83 -6.74 8.31
CA ILE A 99 18.07 -7.16 7.61
C ILE A 99 18.99 -5.94 7.39
N GLY A 100 18.39 -4.80 7.09
CA GLY A 100 19.06 -3.54 6.78
C GLY A 100 19.60 -2.76 7.98
N GLN A 101 19.23 -3.05 9.24
CA GLN A 101 19.80 -2.39 10.44
C GLN A 101 21.32 -2.58 10.57
N ALA A 102 21.90 -3.50 9.80
CA ALA A 102 23.35 -3.59 9.60
C ALA A 102 23.94 -2.42 8.77
N VAL A 103 23.11 -1.58 8.13
CA VAL A 103 23.51 -0.51 7.20
C VAL A 103 22.54 0.70 7.24
N ASN A 104 23.09 1.92 7.36
CA ASN A 104 22.43 3.22 7.58
C ASN A 104 21.31 3.65 6.58
N PHE A 105 20.17 2.95 6.51
CA PHE A 105 19.07 3.25 5.56
C PHE A 105 17.67 3.28 6.22
N SER A 106 17.63 3.34 7.56
CA SER A 106 16.46 2.99 8.36
C SER A 106 15.25 3.92 8.21
N ASP A 107 15.45 5.22 8.01
CA ASP A 107 14.36 6.18 8.25
C ASP A 107 13.32 6.24 7.12
N ARG A 108 13.76 6.13 5.86
CA ARG A 108 12.85 6.20 4.69
C ARG A 108 12.01 4.94 4.56
N LEU A 109 12.63 3.76 4.74
CA LEU A 109 11.92 2.48 4.73
C LEU A 109 10.95 2.39 5.92
N ALA A 110 11.30 2.94 7.09
CA ALA A 110 10.40 3.02 8.24
C ALA A 110 9.22 3.97 7.97
N TYR A 111 9.46 5.11 7.33
CA TYR A 111 8.37 6.00 6.94
C TYR A 111 7.42 5.33 5.93
N SER A 112 7.98 4.64 4.93
CA SER A 112 7.18 3.86 3.97
C SER A 112 6.37 2.78 4.68
N SER A 113 6.96 2.01 5.60
CA SER A 113 6.23 0.97 6.35
C SER A 113 5.05 1.54 7.14
N ILE A 114 5.23 2.71 7.77
CA ILE A 114 4.17 3.43 8.47
C ILE A 114 3.07 3.85 7.48
N CYS A 115 3.41 4.38 6.30
CA CYS A 115 2.43 4.73 5.27
C CYS A 115 1.58 3.52 4.85
N ALA A 116 2.18 2.35 4.62
CA ALA A 116 1.43 1.12 4.33
C ALA A 116 0.51 0.71 5.49
N ILE A 117 1.00 0.73 6.73
CA ILE A 117 0.19 0.35 7.90
C ILE A 117 -1.01 1.28 8.06
N VAL A 118 -0.80 2.61 8.00
CA VAL A 118 -1.87 3.59 8.14
C VAL A 118 -2.85 3.52 6.98
N SER A 119 -2.37 3.27 5.75
CA SER A 119 -3.23 2.99 4.60
C SER A 119 -4.10 1.75 4.81
N GLY A 120 -3.54 0.67 5.38
CA GLY A 120 -4.30 -0.52 5.76
C GLY A 120 -5.39 -0.24 6.79
N VAL A 121 -5.10 0.61 7.79
CA VAL A 121 -6.11 1.06 8.78
C VAL A 121 -7.26 1.79 8.08
N PHE A 122 -6.99 2.65 7.11
CA PHE A 122 -8.04 3.31 6.34
C PHE A 122 -8.86 2.36 5.46
N CYS A 123 -8.24 1.33 4.87
CA CYS A 123 -8.99 0.25 4.22
C CYS A 123 -9.91 -0.51 5.20
N ILE A 124 -9.48 -0.74 6.44
CA ILE A 124 -10.33 -1.35 7.48
C ILE A 124 -11.49 -0.43 7.83
N LEU A 125 -11.24 0.88 8.01
CA LEU A 125 -12.30 1.85 8.28
C LEU A 125 -13.30 1.92 7.12
N GLU A 126 -12.85 1.76 5.87
CA GLU A 126 -13.74 1.63 4.72
C GLU A 126 -14.53 0.31 4.73
N LEU A 127 -13.91 -0.80 5.12
CA LEU A 127 -14.62 -2.08 5.24
C LEU A 127 -15.69 -2.06 6.34
N VAL A 128 -15.44 -1.33 7.44
CA VAL A 128 -16.32 -1.26 8.61
C VAL A 128 -17.36 -0.14 8.50
N GLY A 129 -16.96 1.03 8.01
CA GLY A 129 -17.79 2.24 7.92
C GLY A 129 -18.19 2.65 6.50
N GLY A 130 -17.46 2.18 5.49
CA GLY A 130 -17.66 2.45 4.06
C GLY A 130 -18.55 1.42 3.37
N GLY A 131 -19.61 1.00 4.05
CA GLY A 131 -20.81 0.60 3.32
C GLY A 131 -21.25 1.83 2.54
N LYS A 132 -20.96 1.89 1.23
CA LYS A 132 -21.68 2.76 0.32
C LYS A 132 -23.14 2.65 0.73
N ALA A 133 -23.76 3.78 1.06
CA ALA A 133 -25.19 3.88 1.15
C ALA A 133 -25.78 3.42 -0.20
N SER A 134 -25.96 2.11 -0.35
CA SER A 134 -26.71 1.46 -1.41
C SER A 134 -28.18 1.33 -0.99
N GLY A 135 -28.65 2.30 -0.20
CA GLY A 135 -30.06 2.50 0.10
C GLY A 135 -30.50 3.77 -0.60
N GLY A 136 -31.19 3.65 -1.73
CA GLY A 136 -31.86 4.79 -2.35
C GLY A 136 -31.85 4.87 -3.88
N ALA A 137 -32.05 3.76 -4.59
CA ALA A 137 -32.65 3.81 -5.93
C ALA A 137 -33.79 2.79 -5.98
N GLY A 138 -34.83 3.08 -5.22
CA GLY A 138 -36.08 2.33 -5.20
C GLY A 138 -37.18 3.14 -4.53
N GLY A 139 -38.09 3.69 -5.34
CA GLY A 139 -39.42 4.12 -4.90
C GLY A 139 -39.62 5.62 -4.59
N ASN A 140 -39.97 6.41 -5.61
CA ASN A 140 -41.20 7.23 -5.66
C ASN A 140 -41.09 8.34 -6.73
N THR A 141 -41.49 8.00 -7.95
CA THR A 141 -42.48 8.73 -8.77
C THR A 141 -43.09 7.75 -9.76
#